data_AF-A0A1G4AJX5-F1
#
_entry.id   AF-A0A1G4AJX5-F1
#
_cell.length_a   1.000
_cell.length_b   1.000
_cell.length_c   1.000
_cell.angle_alpha   90.00
_cell.angle_beta   90.00
_cell.angle_gamma   90.00
#
_symmetry.space_group_name_H-M   'P 1'
#
loop_
_entity.id
_entity.type
_entity.pdbx_description
1 polymer ?
#
loop_
_entity_poly.entity_id
_entity_poly.type
_entity_poly.pdbx_seq_one_letter_code
_entity_poly.pdbx_strand_id
1 'polypeptide(L)'
;MIASVQFKNFKALRAASLRLGPFNLVIGPAGSGKTSLIQALLKLRALSATATGTALARGSAGAEAAGSGPPSIGLAKDGLPSTRPVTTSPNETPEIIFRFAAPFADIEAHLGCRSEMVCDLLELRHANTAEARARAGKLREQLGRIRAYLLDHYAMAGAVAVTEGDELAANGHNLAAVLAALRAQQPKSFARLEEDFCRTVPEFSGVVPQPAGKGQVAVALRLAEGGEVITAENLSQGALYLLAVLALSFAPRSPAVLCIEEADRGVHPRLLRPVRDALYRLSHPEAFGEKRPPVQIVATTHSPYLVDLFREHPEEIVVASKRGRAATFERLSDRPDVKEILAEGSLGDIWYSGILGGVPEE
;
A
#
# COMPACT_ATOMS: atom_id res chain seq x y z
N MET A 1 -1.35 -12.75 5.11
CA MET A 1 -1.92 -12.84 3.74
C MET A 1 -0.80 -12.97 2.72
N ILE A 2 -0.09 -11.89 2.37
CA ILE A 2 1.09 -11.94 1.50
C ILE A 2 2.32 -12.18 2.39
N ALA A 3 3.08 -13.23 2.14
CA ALA A 3 4.28 -13.56 2.90
C ALA A 3 5.54 -12.94 2.29
N SER A 4 5.59 -12.84 0.96
CA SER A 4 6.69 -12.18 0.27
C SER A 4 6.31 -11.73 -1.13
N VAL A 5 7.03 -10.73 -1.63
CA VAL A 5 7.01 -10.32 -3.04
C VAL A 5 8.43 -10.37 -3.60
N GLN A 6 8.55 -10.85 -4.83
CA GLN A 6 9.80 -10.89 -5.58
C GLN A 6 9.59 -10.16 -6.91
N PHE A 7 10.51 -9.26 -7.22
CA PHE A 7 10.54 -8.46 -8.44
C PHE A 7 11.69 -8.90 -9.32
N LYS A 8 11.41 -9.14 -10.59
CA LYS A 8 12.39 -9.36 -11.65
C LYS A 8 12.15 -8.31 -12.73
N ASN A 9 13.16 -7.49 -13.00
CA ASN A 9 13.15 -6.45 -14.05
C ASN A 9 11.94 -5.50 -14.05
N PHE A 10 11.34 -5.23 -12.90
CA PHE A 10 10.16 -4.37 -12.76
C PHE A 10 10.54 -2.95 -12.33
N LYS A 11 10.44 -1.96 -13.23
CA LYS A 11 10.87 -0.57 -12.97
C LYS A 11 12.32 -0.51 -12.47
N ALA A 12 12.56 0.14 -11.33
CA ALA A 12 13.88 0.18 -10.69
C ALA A 12 14.25 -1.15 -9.99
N LEU A 13 13.31 -2.08 -9.80
CA LEU A 13 13.50 -3.33 -9.08
C LEU A 13 13.94 -4.43 -10.05
N ARG A 14 15.26 -4.58 -10.23
CA ARG A 14 15.85 -5.55 -11.16
C ARG A 14 15.84 -6.98 -10.62
N ALA A 15 16.25 -7.16 -9.37
CA ALA A 15 16.18 -8.41 -8.64
C ALA A 15 16.02 -8.10 -7.15
N ALA A 16 14.79 -7.81 -6.73
CA ALA A 16 14.48 -7.41 -5.36
C ALA A 16 13.49 -8.39 -4.75
N SER A 17 13.67 -8.74 -3.48
CA SER A 17 12.72 -9.54 -2.73
C SER A 17 12.44 -8.90 -1.40
N LEU A 18 11.18 -8.93 -0.97
CA LEU A 18 10.76 -8.41 0.31
C LEU A 18 9.82 -9.41 0.97
N ARG A 19 10.19 -9.91 2.14
CA ARG A 19 9.25 -10.59 3.05
C ARG A 19 8.27 -9.55 3.57
N LEU A 20 7.00 -9.88 3.78
CA LEU A 20 5.98 -8.97 4.30
C LEU A 20 5.40 -9.53 5.61
N GLY A 21 5.46 -8.73 6.67
CA GLY A 21 4.87 -9.02 7.98
C GLY A 21 3.47 -8.42 8.10
N PRO A 22 2.86 -8.47 9.30
CA PRO A 22 1.60 -7.78 9.59
C PRO A 22 1.70 -6.27 9.33
N PHE A 23 2.78 -5.64 9.80
CA PHE A 23 3.09 -4.23 9.54
C PHE A 23 4.42 -4.09 8.79
N ASN A 24 4.49 -3.14 7.85
CA ASN A 24 5.68 -2.88 7.04
C ASN A 24 5.81 -1.36 6.84
N LEU A 25 6.73 -0.72 7.56
CA LEU A 25 7.09 0.68 7.36
C LEU A 25 8.27 0.78 6.39
N VAL A 26 8.01 1.25 5.18
CA VAL A 26 9.02 1.37 4.12
C VAL A 26 9.61 2.77 4.09
N ILE A 27 10.91 2.87 4.32
CA ILE A 27 11.69 4.11 4.33
C ILE A 27 12.68 4.13 3.17
N GLY A 28 13.13 5.29 2.70
CA GLY A 28 14.06 5.38 1.58
C GLY A 28 13.96 6.69 0.79
N PRO A 29 14.88 6.99 -0.15
CA PRO A 29 14.80 8.20 -0.97
C PRO A 29 13.71 8.09 -2.04
N ALA A 30 13.45 9.19 -2.75
CA ALA A 30 12.59 9.16 -3.93
C ALA A 30 13.15 8.19 -4.98
N GLY A 31 12.27 7.43 -5.63
CA GLY A 31 12.68 6.46 -6.66
C GLY A 31 13.33 5.17 -6.15
N SER A 32 13.40 4.92 -4.84
CA SER A 32 13.92 3.65 -4.27
C SER A 32 12.94 2.47 -4.34
N GLY A 33 11.80 2.62 -5.03
CA GLY A 33 10.85 1.53 -5.25
C GLY A 33 9.68 1.45 -4.27
N LYS A 34 9.59 2.34 -3.26
CA LYS A 34 8.46 2.38 -2.30
C LYS A 34 7.08 2.43 -2.98
N THR A 35 6.85 3.43 -3.83
CA THR A 35 5.61 3.53 -4.63
C THR A 35 5.48 2.38 -5.64
N SER A 36 6.59 1.81 -6.12
CA SER A 36 6.54 0.64 -7.02
C SER A 36 6.03 -0.61 -6.31
N LEU A 37 6.35 -0.80 -5.03
CA LEU A 37 5.81 -1.86 -4.19
C LEU A 37 4.29 -1.73 -4.04
N ILE A 38 3.80 -0.53 -3.71
CA ILE A 38 2.36 -0.27 -3.56
C ILE A 38 1.62 -0.44 -4.88
N GLN A 39 2.19 0.04 -5.98
CA GLN A 39 1.62 -0.17 -7.32
C GLN A 39 1.56 -1.65 -7.71
N ALA A 40 2.53 -2.47 -7.31
CA ALA A 40 2.50 -3.91 -7.55
C ALA A 40 1.34 -4.57 -6.80
N LEU A 41 1.08 -4.17 -5.55
CA LEU A 41 -0.07 -4.65 -4.76
C LEU A 41 -1.41 -4.22 -5.38
N LEU A 42 -1.51 -2.99 -5.88
CA LEU A 42 -2.70 -2.52 -6.59
C LEU A 42 -2.92 -3.23 -7.93
N LYS A 43 -1.86 -3.56 -8.66
CA LYS A 43 -1.96 -4.37 -9.88
C LYS A 43 -2.46 -5.79 -9.57
N LEU A 44 -1.95 -6.41 -8.50
CA LEU A 44 -2.41 -7.70 -8.03
C LEU A 44 -3.93 -7.67 -7.72
N ARG A 45 -4.42 -6.61 -7.05
CA ARG A 45 -5.86 -6.38 -6.83
C ARG A 45 -6.62 -6.29 -8.14
N ALA A 46 -6.23 -5.37 -9.03
CA ALA A 46 -6.96 -5.09 -10.26
C ALA A 46 -7.14 -6.35 -11.13
N LEU A 47 -6.09 -7.16 -11.21
CA LEU A 47 -6.10 -8.37 -12.04
C LEU A 47 -6.75 -9.56 -11.35
N SER A 48 -6.78 -9.59 -10.02
CA SER A 48 -7.58 -10.58 -9.29
C SER A 48 -9.09 -10.44 -9.56
N ALA A 49 -9.55 -9.26 -9.99
CA ALA A 49 -10.93 -9.04 -10.40
C ALA A 49 -11.23 -9.52 -11.83
N THR A 50 -10.24 -9.53 -12.72
CA THR A 50 -10.43 -9.80 -14.16
C THR A 50 -9.93 -11.17 -14.63
N ALA A 51 -9.03 -11.83 -13.89
CA ALA A 51 -8.37 -13.03 -14.38
C ALA A 51 -9.37 -14.21 -14.51
N THR A 52 -9.81 -14.56 -15.71
CA THR A 52 -10.65 -15.74 -15.96
C THR A 52 -9.83 -17.00 -16.28
N GLY A 53 -8.51 -16.90 -16.43
CA GLY A 53 -7.63 -18.00 -16.85
C GLY A 53 -6.82 -18.63 -15.72
N THR A 54 -7.10 -19.89 -15.39
CA THR A 54 -6.13 -20.78 -14.73
C THR A 54 -5.26 -21.40 -15.83
N ALA A 55 -4.04 -20.90 -16.05
CA ALA A 55 -3.06 -21.64 -16.82
C ALA A 55 -2.48 -22.74 -15.92
N LEU A 56 -2.77 -23.98 -16.29
CA LEU A 56 -2.22 -25.18 -15.64
C LEU A 56 -0.71 -25.19 -15.88
N ALA A 57 0.08 -25.45 -14.84
CA ALA A 57 1.52 -25.60 -14.94
C ALA A 57 1.87 -26.59 -16.07
N ARG A 58 2.37 -26.08 -17.20
CA ARG A 58 2.84 -26.92 -18.29
C ARG A 58 4.17 -27.55 -17.86
N GLY A 59 4.13 -28.86 -17.67
CA GLY A 59 5.34 -29.68 -17.60
C GLY A 59 6.17 -29.49 -18.86
N SER A 60 7.48 -29.41 -18.67
CA SER A 60 8.50 -29.35 -19.71
C SER A 60 8.37 -30.50 -20.71
N ALA A 61 8.14 -30.18 -21.98
CA ALA A 61 8.46 -31.03 -23.11
C ALA A 61 8.79 -30.13 -24.31
N GLY A 62 10.04 -30.20 -24.77
CA GLY A 62 10.52 -29.47 -25.94
C GLY A 62 10.03 -30.08 -27.24
N ALA A 63 10.02 -29.27 -28.29
CA ALA A 63 10.21 -29.72 -29.67
C ALA A 63 10.43 -28.48 -30.57
N GLU A 64 11.56 -28.49 -31.27
CA GLU A 64 11.90 -27.61 -32.38
C GLU A 64 10.92 -27.78 -33.54
N ALA A 65 10.71 -26.71 -34.32
CA ALA A 65 10.33 -26.83 -35.72
C ALA A 65 10.76 -25.57 -36.48
N ALA A 66 11.83 -25.72 -37.26
CA ALA A 66 12.26 -24.81 -38.30
C ALA A 66 11.26 -24.82 -39.48
N GLY A 67 11.07 -23.66 -40.12
CA GLY A 67 10.26 -23.51 -41.32
C GLY A 67 10.81 -22.39 -42.21
N SER A 68 11.55 -22.79 -43.23
CA SER A 68 12.16 -21.96 -44.28
C SER A 68 11.16 -21.56 -45.37
N GLY A 69 11.25 -20.33 -45.89
CA GLY A 69 10.56 -19.82 -47.08
C GLY A 69 11.31 -18.62 -47.71
N PRO A 70 11.13 -18.33 -49.02
CA PRO A 70 12.22 -18.03 -49.97
C PRO A 70 12.52 -16.52 -50.19
N PRO A 71 13.57 -16.15 -50.95
CA PRO A 71 14.11 -14.80 -50.99
C PRO A 71 13.42 -13.91 -52.04
N SER A 72 13.29 -12.62 -51.74
CA SER A 72 12.90 -11.60 -52.73
C SER A 72 13.87 -10.43 -52.70
N ILE A 73 14.46 -10.17 -53.87
CA ILE A 73 15.40 -9.09 -54.19
C ILE A 73 14.64 -7.82 -54.57
N GLY A 74 15.13 -6.66 -54.12
CA GLY A 74 15.12 -5.42 -54.92
C GLY A 74 14.38 -4.22 -54.34
N LEU A 75 15.14 -3.26 -53.79
CA LEU A 75 15.37 -1.90 -54.34
C LEU A 75 15.68 -0.89 -53.22
N ALA A 76 16.85 -0.27 -53.32
CA ALA A 76 17.35 0.75 -52.42
C ALA A 76 16.68 2.11 -52.67
N LYS A 77 16.21 2.77 -51.61
CA LYS A 77 16.08 4.24 -51.51
C LYS A 77 16.29 4.70 -50.05
N ASP A 78 17.33 5.51 -49.88
CA ASP A 78 17.46 6.68 -49.01
C ASP A 78 17.13 6.59 -47.51
N GLY A 79 18.19 6.39 -46.73
CA GLY A 79 18.57 7.17 -45.54
C GLY A 79 17.48 7.65 -44.56
N LEU A 80 17.12 6.80 -43.61
CA LEU A 80 16.63 7.18 -42.28
C LEU A 80 17.19 6.15 -41.27
N PRO A 81 17.66 6.54 -40.07
CA PRO A 81 18.20 5.56 -39.12
C PRO A 81 17.07 4.62 -38.65
N SER A 82 17.11 3.39 -39.15
CA SER A 82 16.29 2.27 -38.73
C SER A 82 16.55 1.96 -37.25
N THR A 83 15.54 2.20 -36.43
CA THR A 83 15.49 1.67 -35.06
C THR A 83 15.33 0.16 -35.15
N ARG A 84 16.44 -0.57 -34.93
CA ARG A 84 16.37 -2.02 -34.73
C ARG A 84 15.40 -2.27 -33.57
N PRO A 85 14.37 -3.13 -33.72
CA PRO A 85 13.68 -3.63 -32.55
C PRO A 85 14.72 -4.39 -31.74
N VAL A 86 14.96 -3.91 -30.51
CA VAL A 86 15.75 -4.62 -29.53
C VAL A 86 15.05 -5.97 -29.32
N THR A 87 15.61 -7.03 -29.87
CA THR A 87 15.26 -8.39 -29.53
C THR A 87 15.68 -8.60 -28.09
N THR A 88 14.74 -8.40 -27.16
CA THR A 88 14.94 -8.77 -25.76
C THR A 88 15.14 -10.27 -25.70
N SER A 89 16.19 -10.67 -25.00
CA SER A 89 16.48 -12.08 -24.78
C SER A 89 15.35 -12.71 -23.95
N PRO A 90 15.10 -14.04 -24.03
CA PRO A 90 14.01 -14.70 -23.31
C PRO A 90 14.04 -14.53 -21.76
N ASN A 91 15.15 -14.03 -21.21
CA ASN A 91 15.42 -13.90 -19.77
C ASN A 91 15.13 -12.48 -19.19
N GLU A 92 14.61 -11.54 -19.98
CA GLU A 92 14.45 -10.13 -19.58
C GLU A 92 13.00 -9.69 -19.33
N THR A 93 12.02 -10.59 -19.43
CA THR A 93 10.62 -10.23 -19.22
C THR A 93 10.37 -9.83 -17.75
N PRO A 94 9.76 -8.65 -17.50
CA PRO A 94 9.46 -8.26 -16.13
C PRO A 94 8.42 -9.20 -15.52
N GLU A 95 8.67 -9.61 -14.29
CA GLU A 95 7.83 -10.54 -13.54
C GLU A 95 7.76 -10.12 -12.08
N ILE A 96 6.57 -10.16 -11.49
CA ILE A 96 6.39 -10.01 -10.05
C ILE A 96 5.76 -11.29 -9.51
N ILE A 97 6.40 -11.91 -8.52
CA ILE A 97 5.92 -13.14 -7.90
C ILE A 97 5.50 -12.82 -6.47
N PHE A 98 4.24 -13.07 -6.14
CA PHE A 98 3.74 -12.99 -4.77
C PHE A 98 3.57 -14.40 -4.21
N ARG A 99 4.08 -14.59 -2.99
CA ARG A 99 3.86 -15.79 -2.18
C ARG A 99 3.04 -15.44 -0.97
N PHE A 100 2.21 -16.37 -0.53
CA PHE A 100 1.24 -16.12 0.54
C PHE A 100 1.58 -16.93 1.79
N ALA A 101 1.11 -16.45 2.93
CA ALA A 101 1.17 -17.23 4.16
C ALA A 101 0.05 -18.29 4.17
N ALA A 102 0.09 -19.20 5.14
CA ALA A 102 -1.05 -20.08 5.41
C ALA A 102 -2.36 -19.24 5.54
N PRO A 103 -3.50 -19.73 5.00
CA PRO A 103 -3.73 -21.05 4.41
C PRO A 103 -3.44 -21.16 2.89
N PHE A 104 -2.76 -20.19 2.29
CA PHE A 104 -2.50 -20.11 0.85
C PHE A 104 -1.03 -20.33 0.47
N ALA A 105 -0.25 -20.97 1.34
CA ALA A 105 1.20 -21.12 1.17
C ALA A 105 1.61 -21.94 -0.07
N ASP A 106 0.69 -22.73 -0.61
CA ASP A 106 0.85 -23.54 -1.83
C ASP A 106 0.39 -22.83 -3.11
N ILE A 107 0.01 -21.55 -3.01
CA ILE A 107 -0.41 -20.72 -4.13
C ILE A 107 0.65 -19.65 -4.38
N GLU A 108 1.03 -19.45 -5.65
CA GLU A 108 1.86 -18.33 -6.08
C GLU A 108 1.09 -17.49 -7.09
N ALA A 109 1.18 -16.16 -6.99
CA ALA A 109 0.62 -15.25 -7.97
C ALA A 109 1.76 -14.67 -8.82
N HIS A 110 1.78 -15.04 -10.10
CA HIS A 110 2.73 -14.56 -11.08
C HIS A 110 2.09 -13.45 -11.90
N LEU A 111 2.64 -12.26 -11.77
CA LEU A 111 2.26 -11.12 -12.56
C LEU A 111 3.28 -10.95 -13.69
N GLY A 112 2.89 -11.40 -14.89
CA GLY A 112 3.66 -11.23 -16.11
C GLY A 112 3.48 -9.83 -16.70
N CYS A 113 4.54 -9.29 -17.28
CA CYS A 113 4.53 -7.98 -17.89
C CYS A 113 4.80 -8.03 -19.39
N ARG A 114 3.94 -7.35 -20.17
CA ARG A 114 4.17 -7.12 -21.60
C ARG A 114 5.20 -6.02 -21.85
N SER A 115 5.45 -5.17 -20.86
CA SER A 115 6.51 -4.14 -20.86
C SER A 115 6.95 -3.80 -19.43
N GLU A 116 8.02 -3.01 -19.26
CA GLU A 116 8.44 -2.53 -17.93
C GLU A 116 7.36 -1.77 -17.16
N MET A 117 6.36 -1.22 -17.84
CA MET A 117 5.28 -0.42 -17.23
C MET A 117 3.93 -1.15 -17.19
N VAL A 118 3.71 -2.14 -18.05
CA VAL A 118 2.42 -2.82 -18.21
C VAL A 118 2.55 -4.27 -17.77
N CYS A 119 1.90 -4.57 -16.64
CA CYS A 119 1.82 -5.91 -16.08
C CYS A 119 0.35 -6.20 -15.88
N ASP A 120 -0.19 -6.96 -16.81
CA ASP A 120 -1.63 -7.17 -16.99
C ASP A 120 -2.00 -8.65 -17.14
N LEU A 121 -1.02 -9.55 -17.02
CA LEU A 121 -1.25 -10.98 -16.97
C LEU A 121 -1.04 -11.49 -15.55
N LEU A 122 -2.12 -11.90 -14.88
CA LEU A 122 -2.06 -12.56 -13.58
C LEU A 122 -2.33 -14.06 -13.74
N GLU A 123 -1.36 -14.87 -13.36
CA GLU A 123 -1.46 -16.33 -13.26
C GLU A 123 -1.40 -16.74 -11.79
N LEU A 124 -2.43 -17.43 -11.30
CA LEU A 124 -2.39 -18.08 -9.98
C LEU A 124 -1.94 -19.53 -10.16
N ARG A 125 -0.71 -19.83 -9.75
CA ARG A 125 -0.15 -21.18 -9.78
C ARG A 125 -0.48 -21.90 -8.49
N HIS A 126 -1.09 -23.07 -8.62
CA HIS A 126 -1.48 -23.94 -7.51
C HIS A 126 -1.63 -25.38 -8.02
N ALA A 127 -1.71 -26.36 -7.12
CA ALA A 127 -1.97 -27.75 -7.52
C ALA A 127 -3.31 -27.89 -8.27
N ASN A 128 -3.41 -28.83 -9.21
CA ASN A 128 -4.67 -29.09 -9.95
C ASN A 128 -5.63 -29.98 -9.15
N THR A 129 -6.00 -29.56 -7.95
CA THR A 129 -7.00 -30.23 -7.10
C THR A 129 -8.22 -29.32 -6.89
N ALA A 130 -9.38 -29.91 -6.60
CA ALA A 130 -10.60 -29.14 -6.32
C ALA A 130 -10.41 -28.22 -5.10
N GLU A 131 -9.72 -28.71 -4.06
CA GLU A 131 -9.41 -27.95 -2.84
C GLU A 131 -8.49 -26.75 -3.11
N ALA A 132 -7.45 -26.92 -3.94
CA ALA A 132 -6.55 -25.84 -4.31
C ALA A 132 -7.29 -24.76 -5.14
N ARG A 133 -8.15 -25.16 -6.08
CA ARG A 133 -9.01 -24.23 -6.84
C ARG A 133 -9.96 -23.44 -5.93
N ALA A 134 -10.58 -24.11 -4.96
CA ALA A 134 -11.46 -23.44 -4.00
C ALA A 134 -10.70 -22.43 -3.11
N ARG A 135 -9.49 -22.79 -2.66
CA ARG A 135 -8.62 -21.87 -1.91
C ARG A 135 -8.13 -20.71 -2.77
N ALA A 136 -7.80 -20.94 -4.03
CA ALA A 136 -7.47 -19.86 -4.97
C ALA A 136 -8.64 -18.88 -5.17
N GLY A 137 -9.88 -19.38 -5.24
CA GLY A 137 -11.08 -18.54 -5.25
C GLY A 137 -11.18 -17.63 -4.01
N LYS A 138 -11.01 -18.20 -2.81
CA LYS A 138 -10.98 -17.43 -1.55
C LYS A 138 -9.85 -16.41 -1.49
N LEU A 139 -8.66 -16.76 -2.00
CA LEU A 139 -7.54 -15.84 -2.09
C LEU A 139 -7.89 -14.65 -2.99
N ARG A 140 -8.54 -14.86 -4.13
CA ARG A 140 -8.92 -13.76 -5.03
C ARG A 140 -9.89 -12.79 -4.40
N GLU A 141 -10.86 -13.27 -3.64
CA GLU A 141 -11.77 -12.41 -2.85
C GLU A 141 -10.98 -11.54 -1.85
N GLN A 142 -9.95 -12.10 -1.23
CA GLN A 142 -9.04 -11.36 -0.34
C GLN A 142 -8.18 -10.34 -1.09
N LEU A 143 -7.62 -10.70 -2.25
CA LEU A 143 -6.84 -9.79 -3.10
C LEU A 143 -7.69 -8.61 -3.60
N GLY A 144 -8.98 -8.84 -3.87
CA GLY A 144 -9.94 -7.79 -4.23
C GLY A 144 -10.15 -6.74 -3.13
N ARG A 145 -9.74 -7.04 -1.88
CA ARG A 145 -9.82 -6.15 -0.71
C ARG A 145 -8.50 -5.43 -0.40
N ILE A 146 -7.51 -5.49 -1.28
CA ILE A 146 -6.33 -4.61 -1.17
C ILE A 146 -6.78 -3.18 -1.44
N ARG A 147 -6.33 -2.23 -0.63
CA ARG A 147 -6.56 -0.79 -0.80
C ARG A 147 -5.25 -0.03 -0.65
N ALA A 148 -5.15 1.09 -1.35
CA ALA A 148 -4.04 2.03 -1.19
C ALA A 148 -4.60 3.44 -1.07
N TYR A 149 -4.02 4.21 -0.16
CA TYR A 149 -4.43 5.58 0.13
C TYR A 149 -3.23 6.51 -0.01
N LEU A 150 -3.47 7.63 -0.69
CA LEU A 150 -2.61 8.80 -0.71
C LEU A 150 -3.53 9.98 -0.41
N LEU A 151 -3.68 10.30 0.87
CA LEU A 151 -4.71 11.21 1.34
C LEU A 151 -4.37 12.65 0.96
N ASP A 152 -5.36 13.36 0.41
CA ASP A 152 -5.26 14.76 0.03
C ASP A 152 -6.22 15.58 0.89
N HIS A 153 -5.68 16.45 1.73
CA HIS A 153 -6.46 17.29 2.63
C HIS A 153 -7.42 18.24 1.90
N TYR A 154 -7.08 18.73 0.70
CA TYR A 154 -8.01 19.54 -0.08
C TYR A 154 -9.19 18.71 -0.58
N ALA A 155 -8.93 17.47 -1.01
CA ALA A 155 -9.99 16.56 -1.42
C ALA A 155 -10.87 16.17 -0.22
N MET A 156 -10.27 15.83 0.93
CA MET A 156 -10.99 15.46 2.16
C MET A 156 -11.88 16.57 2.71
N ALA A 157 -11.52 17.84 2.47
CA ALA A 157 -12.31 18.99 2.90
C ALA A 157 -13.56 19.24 2.04
N GLY A 158 -13.63 18.66 0.84
CA GLY A 158 -14.74 18.89 -0.08
C GLY A 158 -16.08 18.31 0.39
N ALA A 159 -17.16 18.97 0.01
CA ALA A 159 -18.51 18.41 0.12
C ALA A 159 -18.71 17.28 -0.90
N VAL A 160 -19.34 16.19 -0.48
CA VAL A 160 -19.57 14.99 -1.31
C VAL A 160 -21.01 14.49 -1.16
N ALA A 161 -21.52 13.72 -2.13
CA ALA A 161 -22.84 13.13 -2.00
C ALA A 161 -22.88 12.16 -0.81
N VAL A 162 -23.94 12.25 0.00
CA VAL A 162 -24.11 11.40 1.20
C VAL A 162 -24.14 9.90 0.88
N THR A 163 -24.47 9.54 -0.37
CA THR A 163 -24.51 8.16 -0.86
C THR A 163 -23.13 7.56 -1.12
N GLU A 164 -22.06 8.35 -1.11
CA GLU A 164 -20.69 7.89 -1.37
C GLU A 164 -19.98 7.42 -0.08
N GLY A 165 -20.72 6.95 0.93
CA GLY A 165 -20.19 6.65 2.27
C GLY A 165 -19.75 5.21 2.53
N ASP A 166 -19.88 4.31 1.55
CA ASP A 166 -19.64 2.87 1.74
C ASP A 166 -18.17 2.51 2.00
N GLU A 167 -17.24 3.18 1.32
CA GLU A 167 -15.80 2.95 1.43
C GLU A 167 -15.03 4.24 1.15
N LEU A 168 -13.99 4.52 1.95
CA LEU A 168 -13.14 5.70 1.75
C LEU A 168 -12.40 5.60 0.41
N ALA A 169 -12.48 6.66 -0.38
CA ALA A 169 -11.75 6.83 -1.64
C ALA A 169 -10.24 6.93 -1.40
N ALA A 170 -9.45 6.61 -2.42
CA ALA A 170 -7.98 6.55 -2.31
C ALA A 170 -7.33 7.88 -1.88
N ASN A 171 -7.90 9.02 -2.28
CA ASN A 171 -7.47 10.35 -1.85
C ASN A 171 -8.27 10.92 -0.66
N GLY A 172 -9.25 10.18 -0.17
CA GLY A 172 -10.11 10.59 0.94
C GLY A 172 -11.23 11.57 0.60
N HIS A 173 -11.50 11.87 -0.68
CA HIS A 173 -12.46 12.93 -1.05
C HIS A 173 -13.88 12.77 -0.48
N ASN A 174 -14.27 11.55 -0.12
CA ASN A 174 -15.59 11.22 0.43
C ASN A 174 -15.57 11.02 1.95
N LEU A 175 -14.54 11.50 2.67
CA LEU A 175 -14.40 11.36 4.12
C LEU A 175 -15.69 11.77 4.87
N ALA A 176 -16.31 12.87 4.46
CA ALA A 176 -17.56 13.35 5.04
C ALA A 176 -18.70 12.32 4.94
N ALA A 177 -18.86 11.70 3.78
CA ALA A 177 -19.88 10.67 3.56
C ALA A 177 -19.58 9.39 4.35
N VAL A 178 -18.31 8.99 4.43
CA VAL A 178 -17.89 7.82 5.24
C VAL A 178 -18.18 8.05 6.73
N LEU A 179 -17.85 9.22 7.27
CA LEU A 179 -18.16 9.57 8.66
C LEU A 179 -19.67 9.62 8.92
N ALA A 180 -20.44 10.19 7.99
CA ALA A 180 -21.91 10.23 8.08
C ALA A 180 -22.53 8.82 8.04
N ALA A 181 -22.05 7.95 7.14
CA ALA A 181 -22.47 6.56 7.04
C ALA A 181 -22.10 5.78 8.31
N LEU A 182 -20.88 5.95 8.84
CA LEU A 182 -20.45 5.33 10.10
C LEU A 182 -21.34 5.77 11.26
N ARG A 183 -21.65 7.06 11.38
CA ARG A 183 -22.56 7.60 12.40
C ARG A 183 -23.96 6.99 12.31
N ALA A 184 -24.49 6.86 11.10
CA ALA A 184 -25.84 6.34 10.87
C ALA A 184 -25.93 4.81 11.07
N GLN A 185 -24.96 4.05 10.58
CA GLN A 185 -25.01 2.59 10.52
C GLN A 185 -24.35 1.92 11.74
N GLN A 186 -23.34 2.55 12.33
CA GLN A 186 -22.58 2.04 13.47
C GLN A 186 -22.29 3.12 14.51
N PRO A 187 -23.31 3.67 15.19
CA PRO A 187 -23.15 4.79 16.11
C PRO A 187 -22.16 4.52 17.26
N LYS A 188 -22.04 3.26 17.72
CA LYS A 188 -21.04 2.87 18.74
C LYS A 188 -19.61 2.99 18.23
N SER A 189 -19.36 2.58 16.99
CA SER A 189 -18.04 2.71 16.35
C SER A 189 -17.71 4.18 16.10
N PHE A 190 -18.69 4.97 15.65
CA PHE A 190 -18.54 6.41 15.48
C PHE A 190 -18.23 7.13 16.79
N ALA A 191 -18.92 6.81 17.89
CA ALA A 191 -18.66 7.40 19.19
C ALA A 191 -17.24 7.11 19.69
N ARG A 192 -16.73 5.87 19.51
CA ARG A 192 -15.34 5.52 19.84
C ARG A 192 -14.33 6.26 18.95
N LEU A 193 -14.64 6.46 17.68
CA LEU A 193 -13.83 7.28 16.77
C LEU A 193 -13.76 8.73 17.24
N GLU A 194 -14.89 9.33 17.58
CA GLU A 194 -14.98 10.70 18.07
C GLU A 194 -14.21 10.87 19.39
N GLU A 195 -14.39 9.93 20.32
CA GLU A 195 -13.64 9.90 21.58
C GLU A 195 -12.12 9.83 21.35
N ASP A 196 -11.66 8.93 20.47
CA ASP A 196 -10.24 8.79 20.13
C ASP A 196 -9.67 10.05 19.47
N PHE A 197 -10.46 10.69 18.60
CA PHE A 197 -10.10 11.93 17.93
C PHE A 197 -9.98 13.08 18.93
N CYS A 198 -11.01 13.35 19.72
CA CYS A 198 -11.04 14.43 20.71
C CYS A 198 -10.01 14.25 21.82
N ARG A 199 -9.71 13.00 22.23
CA ARG A 199 -8.61 12.72 23.17
C ARG A 199 -7.25 13.10 22.60
N THR A 200 -7.08 12.93 21.29
CA THR A 200 -5.82 13.21 20.58
C THR A 200 -5.69 14.70 20.22
N VAL A 201 -6.79 15.37 19.89
CA VAL A 201 -6.87 16.79 19.54
C VAL A 201 -7.90 17.48 20.45
N PRO A 202 -7.52 17.81 21.70
CA PRO A 202 -8.45 18.29 22.74
C PRO A 202 -9.04 19.68 22.47
N GLU A 203 -8.55 20.37 21.45
CA GLU A 203 -9.18 21.59 20.91
C GLU A 203 -10.62 21.33 20.43
N PHE A 204 -10.94 20.09 20.04
CA PHE A 204 -12.26 19.70 19.55
C PHE A 204 -13.02 18.82 20.54
N SER A 205 -14.34 19.02 20.62
CA SER A 205 -15.28 18.24 21.44
C SER A 205 -16.19 17.31 20.63
N GLY A 206 -16.13 17.35 19.29
CA GLY A 206 -16.90 16.40 18.48
C GLY A 206 -16.62 16.45 16.98
N VAL A 207 -16.98 15.37 16.30
CA VAL A 207 -16.90 15.21 14.84
C VAL A 207 -18.32 15.32 14.28
N VAL A 208 -18.56 16.34 13.46
CA VAL A 208 -19.91 16.74 13.06
C VAL A 208 -20.04 16.74 11.53
N PRO A 209 -20.19 15.58 10.86
CA PRO A 209 -20.55 15.55 9.45
C PRO A 209 -21.87 16.32 9.26
N GLN A 210 -21.81 17.41 8.50
CA GLN A 210 -22.91 18.38 8.37
C GLN A 210 -23.41 18.48 6.93
N PRO A 211 -24.71 18.72 6.71
CA PRO A 211 -25.24 18.99 5.37
C PRO A 211 -24.53 20.19 4.74
N ALA A 212 -24.06 20.03 3.51
CA ALA A 212 -23.35 21.07 2.75
C ALA A 212 -24.10 21.48 1.46
N GLY A 213 -25.37 21.09 1.35
CA GLY A 213 -26.19 21.27 0.17
C GLY A 213 -27.21 20.14 0.05
N LYS A 214 -28.01 20.16 -1.03
CA LYS A 214 -29.02 19.12 -1.28
C LYS A 214 -28.34 17.77 -1.53
N GLY A 215 -28.45 16.86 -0.57
CA GLY A 215 -27.87 15.51 -0.66
C GLY A 215 -26.35 15.45 -0.47
N GLN A 216 -25.73 16.55 -0.05
CA GLN A 216 -24.28 16.63 0.17
C GLN A 216 -23.95 16.77 1.66
N VAL A 217 -22.78 16.29 2.04
CA VAL A 217 -22.23 16.35 3.39
C VAL A 217 -20.77 16.80 3.34
N ALA A 218 -20.36 17.59 4.32
CA ALA A 218 -18.97 18.02 4.52
C ALA A 218 -18.50 17.65 5.94
N VAL A 219 -17.19 17.51 6.11
CA VAL A 219 -16.60 17.34 7.45
C VAL A 219 -16.70 18.66 8.20
N ALA A 220 -17.01 18.59 9.49
CA ALA A 220 -16.85 19.70 10.40
C ALA A 220 -16.49 19.18 11.79
N LEU A 221 -15.84 20.02 12.59
CA LEU A 221 -15.46 19.70 13.96
C LEU A 221 -16.04 20.73 14.91
N ARG A 222 -16.47 20.30 16.09
CA ARG A 222 -16.94 21.21 17.14
C ARG A 222 -15.77 21.58 18.05
N LEU A 223 -15.52 22.86 18.29
CA LEU A 223 -14.54 23.32 19.27
C LEU A 223 -14.98 22.92 20.69
N ALA A 224 -14.01 22.57 21.53
CA ALA A 224 -14.26 22.30 22.95
C ALA A 224 -14.61 23.59 23.69
N GLU A 225 -13.95 24.69 23.36
CA GLU A 225 -14.26 26.02 23.86
C GLU A 225 -15.27 26.71 22.94
N GLY A 226 -16.30 27.35 23.51
CA GLY A 226 -17.34 28.09 22.75
C GLY A 226 -18.34 27.22 21.97
N GLY A 227 -18.00 25.96 21.63
CA GLY A 227 -18.91 25.02 20.97
C GLY A 227 -19.18 25.30 19.50
N GLU A 228 -18.45 26.25 18.90
CA GLU A 228 -18.52 26.61 17.48
C GLU A 228 -18.17 25.41 16.59
N VAL A 229 -18.77 25.34 15.41
CA VAL A 229 -18.51 24.29 14.42
C VAL A 229 -17.63 24.86 13.31
N ILE A 230 -16.43 24.30 13.18
CA ILE A 230 -15.42 24.69 12.19
C ILE A 230 -15.54 23.76 10.99
N THR A 231 -15.72 24.34 9.81
CA THR A 231 -15.82 23.60 8.55
C THR A 231 -14.45 23.09 8.09
N ALA A 232 -14.45 22.03 7.28
CA ALA A 232 -13.22 21.34 6.88
C ALA A 232 -12.18 22.23 6.19
N GLU A 233 -12.60 23.27 5.47
CA GLU A 233 -11.71 24.21 4.78
C GLU A 233 -10.84 25.02 5.76
N ASN A 234 -11.28 25.14 7.01
CA ASN A 234 -10.61 25.86 8.08
C ASN A 234 -9.89 24.92 9.07
N LEU A 235 -9.88 23.61 8.81
CA LEU A 235 -9.21 22.63 9.65
C LEU A 235 -7.75 22.43 9.24
N SER A 236 -6.92 22.06 10.22
CA SER A 236 -5.54 21.67 9.93
C SER A 236 -5.48 20.37 9.12
N GLN A 237 -4.48 20.26 8.23
CA GLN A 237 -4.25 19.06 7.43
C GLN A 237 -4.12 17.80 8.31
N GLY A 238 -3.39 17.90 9.43
CA GLY A 238 -3.19 16.82 10.37
C GLY A 238 -4.48 16.35 11.05
N ALA A 239 -5.44 17.24 11.31
CA ALA A 239 -6.73 16.86 11.86
C ALA A 239 -7.55 16.02 10.85
N LEU A 240 -7.61 16.46 9.59
CA LEU A 240 -8.28 15.71 8.52
C LEU A 240 -7.61 14.34 8.28
N TYR A 241 -6.28 14.30 8.29
CA TYR A 241 -5.53 13.05 8.13
C TYR A 241 -5.79 12.07 9.29
N LEU A 242 -5.76 12.55 10.53
CA LEU A 242 -6.08 11.74 11.70
C LEU A 242 -7.51 11.20 11.62
N LEU A 243 -8.50 12.03 11.24
CA LEU A 243 -9.88 11.59 11.04
C LEU A 243 -9.98 10.50 9.98
N ALA A 244 -9.28 10.63 8.86
CA ALA A 244 -9.30 9.63 7.80
C ALA A 244 -8.69 8.30 8.25
N VAL A 245 -7.56 8.32 8.95
CA VAL A 245 -6.93 7.10 9.50
C VAL A 245 -7.84 6.46 10.56
N LEU A 246 -8.45 7.25 11.43
CA LEU A 246 -9.42 6.74 12.40
C LEU A 246 -10.65 6.15 11.70
N ALA A 247 -11.20 6.80 10.67
CA ALA A 247 -12.32 6.30 9.88
C ALA A 247 -11.99 4.93 9.25
N LEU A 248 -10.77 4.75 8.71
CA LEU A 248 -10.28 3.45 8.26
C LEU A 248 -10.20 2.43 9.40
N SER A 249 -9.73 2.85 10.58
CA SER A 249 -9.58 1.97 11.75
C SER A 249 -10.92 1.44 12.28
N PHE A 250 -11.99 2.23 12.14
CA PHE A 250 -13.35 1.91 12.57
C PHE A 250 -14.27 1.48 11.42
N ALA A 251 -13.75 1.33 10.20
CA ALA A 251 -14.54 0.95 9.05
C ALA A 251 -15.20 -0.43 9.25
N PRO A 252 -16.51 -0.57 8.93
CA PRO A 252 -17.24 -1.84 9.05
C PRO A 252 -16.57 -3.01 8.32
N ARG A 253 -15.99 -2.69 7.16
CA ARG A 253 -15.36 -3.65 6.26
C ARG A 253 -13.89 -3.28 6.11
N SER A 254 -13.04 -3.88 6.93
CA SER A 254 -11.60 -3.63 6.85
C SER A 254 -11.00 -4.19 5.54
N PRO A 255 -9.99 -3.54 4.95
CA PRO A 255 -9.26 -4.12 3.83
C PRO A 255 -8.50 -5.38 4.26
N ALA A 256 -8.07 -6.15 3.27
CA ALA A 256 -7.19 -7.31 3.44
C ALA A 256 -5.73 -6.89 3.59
N VAL A 257 -5.34 -5.92 2.75
CA VAL A 257 -4.05 -5.24 2.77
C VAL A 257 -4.34 -3.74 2.64
N LEU A 258 -3.76 -2.94 3.51
CA LEU A 258 -3.87 -1.49 3.53
C LEU A 258 -2.50 -0.88 3.20
N CYS A 259 -2.42 -0.20 2.07
CA CYS A 259 -1.25 0.60 1.72
C CYS A 259 -1.52 2.07 2.06
N ILE A 260 -0.59 2.75 2.72
CA ILE A 260 -0.68 4.19 2.99
C ILE A 260 0.61 4.84 2.54
N GLU A 261 0.52 5.68 1.52
CA GLU A 261 1.65 6.49 1.07
C GLU A 261 1.77 7.73 1.94
N GLU A 262 3.00 8.01 2.39
CA GLU A 262 3.34 9.14 3.24
C GLU A 262 2.44 9.20 4.49
N ALA A 263 2.57 8.18 5.34
CA ALA A 263 1.79 8.01 6.57
C ALA A 263 1.91 9.18 7.57
N ASP A 264 2.91 10.05 7.37
CA ASP A 264 3.23 11.24 8.15
C ASP A 264 2.83 12.57 7.48
N ARG A 265 2.30 12.55 6.25
CA ARG A 265 2.08 13.76 5.45
C ARG A 265 1.18 14.78 6.14
N GLY A 266 1.71 15.97 6.42
CA GLY A 266 0.95 17.08 7.03
C GLY A 266 0.58 16.84 8.50
N VAL A 267 1.11 15.79 9.13
CA VAL A 267 0.86 15.44 10.53
C VAL A 267 1.98 16.00 11.40
N HIS A 268 1.61 16.77 12.42
CA HIS A 268 2.57 17.27 13.40
C HIS A 268 3.26 16.09 14.13
N PRO A 269 4.58 16.12 14.43
CA PRO A 269 5.30 14.97 15.02
C PRO A 269 4.64 14.35 16.26
N ARG A 270 4.05 15.18 17.15
CA ARG A 270 3.32 14.72 18.34
C ARG A 270 2.08 13.86 18.04
N LEU A 271 1.54 13.94 16.82
CA LEU A 271 0.37 13.19 16.37
C LEU A 271 0.73 11.91 15.60
N LEU A 272 2.01 11.67 15.30
CA LEU A 272 2.45 10.46 14.58
C LEU A 272 2.20 9.19 15.38
N ARG A 273 2.30 9.24 16.72
CA ARG A 273 2.00 8.10 17.58
C ARG A 273 0.52 7.71 17.54
N PRO A 274 -0.46 8.62 17.72
CA PRO A 274 -1.87 8.33 17.48
C PRO A 274 -2.15 7.75 16.08
N VAL A 275 -1.52 8.27 15.03
CA VAL A 275 -1.66 7.74 13.66
C VAL A 275 -1.15 6.30 13.59
N ARG A 276 0.06 6.03 14.09
CA ARG A 276 0.61 4.66 14.17
C ARG A 276 -0.31 3.73 14.97
N ASP A 277 -0.80 4.17 16.12
CA ASP A 277 -1.62 3.36 17.03
C ASP A 277 -2.96 2.99 16.37
N ALA A 278 -3.55 3.90 15.59
CA ALA A 278 -4.75 3.62 14.79
C ALA A 278 -4.50 2.58 13.67
N LEU A 279 -3.31 2.59 13.06
CA LEU A 279 -2.88 1.56 12.10
C LEU A 279 -2.56 0.23 12.79
N TYR A 280 -1.92 0.26 13.96
CA TYR A 280 -1.67 -0.94 14.78
C TYR A 280 -2.97 -1.61 15.21
N ARG A 281 -4.04 -0.86 15.48
CA ARG A 281 -5.38 -1.43 15.73
C ARG A 281 -5.90 -2.25 14.55
N LEU A 282 -5.54 -1.89 13.32
CA LEU A 282 -5.91 -2.64 12.11
C LEU A 282 -5.02 -3.88 11.94
N SER A 283 -3.71 -3.76 12.16
CA SER A 283 -2.75 -4.86 12.00
C SER A 283 -2.78 -5.90 13.11
N HIS A 284 -3.00 -5.45 14.35
CA HIS A 284 -2.96 -6.25 15.57
C HIS A 284 -4.25 -6.08 16.39
N PRO A 285 -5.43 -6.37 15.83
CA PRO A 285 -6.72 -6.07 16.48
C PRO A 285 -6.87 -6.70 17.86
N GLU A 286 -6.29 -7.88 18.09
CA GLU A 286 -6.30 -8.57 19.38
C GLU A 286 -5.64 -7.76 20.51
N ALA A 287 -4.54 -7.04 20.20
CA ALA A 287 -3.87 -6.16 21.16
C ALA A 287 -4.75 -4.97 21.60
N PHE A 288 -5.81 -4.69 20.85
CA PHE A 288 -6.81 -3.66 21.14
C PHE A 288 -8.16 -4.25 21.57
N GLY A 289 -8.21 -5.56 21.86
CA GLY A 289 -9.43 -6.26 22.28
C GLY A 289 -10.48 -6.42 21.18
N GLU A 290 -10.09 -6.31 19.90
CA GLU A 290 -11.01 -6.37 18.77
C GLU A 290 -11.04 -7.75 18.12
N LYS A 291 -12.25 -8.30 17.93
CA LYS A 291 -12.48 -9.60 17.29
C LYS A 291 -12.71 -9.43 15.78
N ARG A 292 -11.68 -8.99 15.07
CA ARG A 292 -11.70 -8.86 13.61
C ARG A 292 -10.44 -9.48 12.98
N PRO A 293 -10.48 -9.87 11.70
CA PRO A 293 -9.29 -10.32 11.01
C PRO A 293 -8.21 -9.21 10.97
N PRO A 294 -6.93 -9.56 11.17
CA PRO A 294 -5.83 -8.60 11.05
C PRO A 294 -5.69 -8.09 9.60
N VAL A 295 -5.39 -6.81 9.47
CA VAL A 295 -5.11 -6.15 8.19
C VAL A 295 -3.60 -6.08 7.99
N GLN A 296 -3.11 -6.56 6.84
CA GLN A 296 -1.69 -6.37 6.52
C GLN A 296 -1.43 -4.92 6.09
N ILE A 297 -0.47 -4.23 6.70
CA ILE A 297 -0.19 -2.81 6.44
C ILE A 297 1.14 -2.64 5.70
N VAL A 298 1.14 -1.81 4.67
CA VAL A 298 2.34 -1.32 3.97
C VAL A 298 2.28 0.20 3.97
N ALA A 299 3.02 0.83 4.88
CA ALA A 299 3.09 2.28 5.00
C ALA A 299 4.43 2.78 4.43
N THR A 300 4.45 3.97 3.84
CA THR A 300 5.70 4.65 3.49
C THR A 300 5.86 5.92 4.33
N THR A 301 7.09 6.31 4.63
CA THR A 301 7.36 7.56 5.34
C THR A 301 8.68 8.19 4.94
N HIS A 302 8.74 9.50 5.10
CA HIS A 302 9.96 10.30 5.03
C HIS A 302 10.33 10.94 6.38
N SER A 303 9.54 10.69 7.43
CA SER A 303 9.70 11.31 8.74
C SER A 303 10.60 10.48 9.66
N PRO A 304 11.77 11.00 10.10
CA PRO A 304 12.59 10.32 11.10
C PRO A 304 11.83 10.12 12.41
N TYR A 305 10.91 11.03 12.75
CA TYR A 305 10.07 10.91 13.94
C TYR A 305 9.09 9.74 13.88
N LEU A 306 8.57 9.40 12.69
CA LEU A 306 7.73 8.20 12.56
C LEU A 306 8.59 6.94 12.67
N VAL A 307 9.80 6.94 12.11
CA VAL A 307 10.75 5.84 12.21
C VAL A 307 11.12 5.54 13.67
N ASP A 308 11.32 6.56 14.49
CA ASP A 308 11.61 6.40 15.92
C ASP A 308 10.54 5.62 16.69
N LEU A 309 9.28 5.69 16.24
CA LEU A 309 8.19 4.94 16.87
C LEU A 309 8.27 3.42 16.64
N PHE A 310 9.18 2.96 15.77
CA PHE A 310 9.38 1.54 15.44
C PHE A 310 10.70 0.99 15.98
N ARG A 311 11.38 1.70 16.88
CA ARG A 311 12.65 1.27 17.49
C ARG A 311 12.57 -0.15 18.09
N GLU A 312 11.49 -0.45 18.79
CA GLU A 312 11.25 -1.76 19.44
C GLU A 312 10.74 -2.83 18.46
N HIS A 313 10.51 -2.46 17.20
CA HIS A 313 9.98 -3.31 16.13
C HIS A 313 10.83 -3.20 14.85
N PRO A 314 12.15 -3.44 14.90
CA PRO A 314 13.02 -3.33 13.73
C PRO A 314 12.63 -4.30 12.60
N GLU A 315 11.94 -5.39 12.93
CA GLU A 315 11.38 -6.31 11.95
C GLU A 315 10.30 -5.70 11.09
N GLU A 316 9.66 -4.61 11.50
CA GLU A 316 8.62 -3.92 10.73
C GLU A 316 9.19 -2.86 9.78
N ILE A 317 10.45 -2.45 9.96
CA ILE A 317 11.10 -1.42 9.16
C ILE A 317 11.76 -2.04 7.94
N VAL A 318 11.45 -1.49 6.76
CA VAL A 318 12.02 -1.89 5.47
C VAL A 318 12.78 -0.72 4.88
N VAL A 319 14.10 -0.84 4.79
CA VAL A 319 14.98 0.14 4.15
C VAL A 319 14.97 -0.13 2.64
N ALA A 320 14.41 0.81 1.89
CA ALA A 320 14.43 0.81 0.42
C ALA A 320 15.59 1.67 -0.07
N SER A 321 16.60 1.04 -0.65
CA SER A 321 17.81 1.69 -1.17
C SER A 321 17.81 1.70 -2.70
N LYS A 322 18.54 2.64 -3.30
CA LYS A 322 18.78 2.69 -4.74
C LYS A 322 20.28 2.84 -4.97
N ARG A 323 20.89 1.92 -5.73
CA ARG A 323 22.27 2.03 -6.21
C ARG A 323 22.25 2.00 -7.73
N GLY A 324 22.64 3.11 -8.37
CA GLY A 324 22.50 3.29 -9.82
C GLY A 324 21.07 3.07 -10.32
N ARG A 325 20.85 2.03 -11.13
CA ARG A 325 19.53 1.67 -11.71
C ARG A 325 18.78 0.56 -10.95
N ALA A 326 19.34 0.05 -9.86
CA ALA A 326 18.76 -1.05 -9.10
C ALA A 326 18.29 -0.57 -7.72
N ALA A 327 17.04 -0.87 -7.38
CA ALA A 327 16.48 -0.70 -6.06
C ALA A 327 16.46 -2.04 -5.29
N THR A 328 16.73 -1.98 -3.99
CA THR A 328 16.73 -3.13 -3.08
C THR A 328 15.88 -2.83 -1.85
N PHE A 329 15.37 -3.88 -1.22
CA PHE A 329 14.66 -3.81 0.06
C PHE A 329 15.39 -4.68 1.07
N GLU A 330 15.58 -4.17 2.27
CA GLU A 330 16.17 -4.91 3.38
C GLU A 330 15.38 -4.61 4.65
N ARG A 331 15.05 -5.62 5.45
CA ARG A 331 14.46 -5.36 6.77
C ARG A 331 15.55 -4.95 7.72
N LEU A 332 15.26 -3.99 8.59
CA LEU A 332 16.23 -3.55 9.58
C LEU A 332 16.64 -4.72 10.51
N SER A 333 15.71 -5.60 10.88
CA SER A 333 16.00 -6.82 11.66
C SER A 333 16.95 -7.83 10.98
N ASP A 334 17.09 -7.77 9.66
CA ASP A 334 17.93 -8.71 8.91
C ASP A 334 19.40 -8.27 8.88
N ARG A 335 19.68 -7.04 9.32
CA ARG A 335 21.03 -6.50 9.41
C ARG A 335 21.82 -7.12 10.57
N PRO A 336 23.08 -7.52 10.35
CA PRO A 336 23.91 -8.11 11.40
C PRO A 336 24.22 -7.13 12.54
N ASP A 337 24.33 -5.84 12.21
CA ASP A 337 24.68 -4.73 13.10
C ASP A 337 23.46 -4.05 13.75
N VAL A 338 22.25 -4.59 13.57
CA VAL A 338 21.00 -3.94 14.05
C VAL A 338 21.01 -3.62 15.54
N LYS A 339 21.58 -4.52 16.37
CA LYS A 339 21.63 -4.31 17.83
C LYS A 339 22.58 -3.18 18.24
N GLU A 340 23.70 -3.05 17.52
CA GLU A 340 24.70 -2.01 17.74
C GLU A 340 24.10 -0.66 17.33
N ILE A 341 23.50 -0.60 16.15
CA ILE A 341 22.77 0.56 15.65
C ILE A 341 21.69 1.02 16.64
N LEU A 342 20.85 0.10 17.11
CA LEU A 342 19.79 0.44 18.06
C LEU A 342 20.33 0.87 19.44
N ALA A 343 21.61 0.72 19.73
CA ALA A 343 22.25 1.22 20.95
C ALA A 343 22.83 2.63 20.79
N GLU A 344 23.08 3.11 19.57
CA GLU A 344 23.82 4.35 19.31
C GLU A 344 23.01 5.64 19.52
N GLY A 345 21.69 5.61 19.33
CA GLY A 345 20.90 6.85 19.39
C GLY A 345 19.44 6.70 18.97
N SER A 346 18.80 7.81 18.60
CA SER A 346 17.49 7.81 17.92
C SER A 346 17.60 7.09 16.57
N LEU A 347 16.63 6.25 16.25
CA LEU A 347 16.64 5.52 14.99
C LEU A 347 16.40 6.46 13.80
N GLY A 348 15.61 7.51 14.02
CA GLY A 348 15.41 8.60 13.08
C GLY A 348 16.70 9.34 12.76
N ASP A 349 17.50 9.68 13.77
CA ASP A 349 18.79 10.36 13.59
C ASP A 349 19.81 9.48 12.87
N ILE A 350 19.88 8.19 13.22
CA ILE A 350 20.73 7.20 12.55
C ILE A 350 20.32 7.01 11.08
N TRP A 351 19.02 7.05 10.78
CA TRP A 351 18.57 7.02 9.40
C TRP A 351 18.99 8.29 8.66
N TYR A 352 18.76 9.46 9.26
CA TYR A 352 19.08 10.75 8.68
C TYR A 352 20.58 10.91 8.38
N SER A 353 21.46 10.41 9.25
CA SER A 353 22.91 10.43 9.07
C SER A 353 23.40 9.50 7.95
N GLY A 354 22.55 8.62 7.43
CA GLY A 354 22.87 7.66 6.38
C GLY A 354 23.42 6.33 6.87
N ILE A 355 23.60 6.12 8.18
CA ILE A 355 24.10 4.87 8.77
C ILE A 355 23.17 3.68 8.44
N LEU A 356 21.85 3.91 8.46
CA LEU A 356 20.88 2.88 8.05
C LEU A 356 20.87 2.59 6.54
N GLY A 357 21.46 3.47 5.72
CA GLY A 357 21.23 3.47 4.28
C GLY A 357 19.83 3.99 3.92
N GLY A 358 19.43 3.83 2.66
CA GLY A 358 18.14 4.36 2.20
C GLY A 358 18.02 5.88 2.33
N VAL A 359 19.12 6.60 2.07
CA VAL A 359 19.17 8.06 1.92
C VAL A 359 19.62 8.43 0.50
N PRO A 360 19.38 9.65 0.01
CA PRO A 360 19.92 10.10 -1.28
C PRO A 360 21.46 10.03 -1.29
N GLU A 361 22.04 9.63 -2.43
CA GLU A 361 23.49 9.76 -2.66
C GLU A 361 23.81 11.24 -2.90
N GLU A 362 24.91 11.75 -2.32
CA GLU A 362 25.42 13.12 -2.54
C GLU A 362 26.01 13.34 -3.93
#